data_AF-A0A4C1ZL22-F1
#
_entry.id   AF-A0A4C1ZL22-F1
#
_cell.length_a   1.000
_cell.length_b   1.000
_cell.length_c   1.000
_cell.angle_alpha   90.00
_cell.angle_beta   90.00
_cell.angle_gamma   90.00
#
_symmetry.space_group_name_H-M   'P 1'
#
loop_
_entity.id
_entity.type
_entity.pdbx_description
1 polymer ?
#
loop_
_entity_poly.entity_id
_entity_poly.type
_entity_poly.pdbx_seq_one_letter_code
_entity_poly.pdbx_strand_id
1 'polypeptide(L)'
;MKAAKDGLNIKLFYSTPTCYLKAVKDANPSLPTKQDDFFPYASDPTAYWTGYFTSRPTVKYFERLGNNYLQVYGRSALADGALTDAPASLYRIARQFTGSVLGSRVLDCTTGDERTEAMDDLERDRGRG
;
A
#
# COMPACT_ATOMS: atom_id res chain seq x y z
N MET A 1 -31.76 0.23 18.91
CA MET A 1 -31.19 -0.68 17.90
C MET A 1 -32.34 -1.49 17.32
N LYS A 2 -32.52 -1.60 15.99
CA LYS A 2 -33.58 -2.46 15.42
C LYS A 2 -33.31 -3.88 15.90
N ALA A 3 -34.17 -4.39 16.77
CA ALA A 3 -34.06 -5.75 17.29
C ALA A 3 -34.14 -6.73 16.11
N ALA A 4 -33.30 -7.75 16.14
CA ALA A 4 -33.43 -8.90 15.25
C ALA A 4 -34.88 -9.41 15.35
N LYS A 5 -35.48 -9.77 14.21
CA LYS A 5 -36.84 -10.31 14.13
C LYS A 5 -37.04 -11.38 15.22
N ASP A 6 -38.10 -11.26 16.01
CA ASP A 6 -38.34 -12.10 17.19
C ASP A 6 -38.32 -13.59 16.80
N GLY A 7 -37.48 -14.37 17.48
CA GLY A 7 -37.31 -15.82 17.26
C GLY A 7 -35.95 -16.27 16.69
N LEU A 8 -35.05 -15.35 16.36
CA LEU A 8 -33.67 -15.68 15.96
C LEU A 8 -32.72 -15.52 17.15
N ASN A 9 -32.00 -16.58 17.54
CA ASN A 9 -30.95 -16.55 18.59
C ASN A 9 -29.67 -15.84 18.10
N ILE A 10 -29.80 -14.62 17.59
CA ILE A 10 -28.72 -13.86 16.95
C ILE A 10 -28.58 -12.49 17.61
N LYS A 11 -27.35 -12.11 17.97
CA LYS A 11 -27.00 -10.78 18.49
C LYS A 11 -26.25 -9.99 17.41
N LEU A 12 -26.79 -8.85 16.99
CA LEU A 12 -26.20 -7.94 16.01
C LEU A 12 -25.90 -6.59 16.66
N PHE A 13 -24.68 -6.09 16.52
CA PHE A 13 -24.25 -4.80 17.02
C PHE A 13 -23.17 -4.21 16.10
N TYR A 14 -23.03 -2.88 16.09
CA TYR A 14 -21.92 -2.22 15.39
C TYR A 14 -20.60 -2.51 16.12
N SER A 15 -19.57 -2.88 15.37
CA SER A 15 -18.27 -3.25 15.92
C SER A 15 -17.12 -2.76 15.04
N THR A 16 -15.90 -2.91 15.53
CA THR A 16 -14.68 -2.69 14.77
C THR A 16 -14.04 -4.03 14.38
N PRO A 17 -13.19 -4.08 13.34
CA PRO A 17 -12.48 -5.30 12.96
C PRO A 17 -11.70 -5.93 14.13
N THR A 18 -11.14 -5.12 15.03
CA THR A 18 -10.44 -5.57 16.24
C THR A 18 -11.36 -6.32 17.20
N CYS A 19 -12.59 -5.84 17.40
CA CYS A 19 -13.58 -6.52 18.25
C CYS A 19 -13.98 -7.88 17.66
N TYR A 20 -14.10 -8.00 16.34
CA TYR A 20 -14.37 -9.27 15.68
C TYR A 20 -13.23 -10.26 15.87
N LEU A 21 -11.98 -9.84 15.62
CA LEU A 21 -10.80 -10.70 15.82
C LEU A 21 -10.66 -11.18 17.27
N LYS A 22 -10.98 -10.32 18.24
CA LYS A 22 -11.01 -10.71 19.66
C LYS A 22 -12.03 -11.81 19.91
N ALA A 23 -13.26 -11.65 19.42
CA ALA A 23 -14.32 -12.65 19.61
C ALA A 23 -13.98 -13.99 18.92
N VAL A 24 -13.37 -13.96 17.72
CA VAL A 24 -12.90 -15.16 17.02
C VAL A 24 -11.81 -15.86 17.83
N LYS A 25 -10.84 -15.10 18.39
CA LYS A 25 -9.79 -15.67 19.23
C LYS A 25 -10.36 -16.30 20.51
N ASP A 26 -11.30 -15.64 21.17
CA ASP A 26 -11.95 -16.12 22.39
C ASP A 26 -12.80 -17.39 22.14
N ALA A 27 -13.36 -17.53 20.93
CA ALA A 27 -14.05 -18.75 20.50
C ALA A 27 -13.12 -19.94 20.21
N ASN A 28 -11.80 -19.71 20.17
CA ASN A 28 -10.74 -20.69 19.92
C ASN A 28 -11.06 -21.75 18.84
N PRO A 29 -11.43 -21.33 17.62
CA PRO A 29 -11.73 -22.27 16.53
C PRO A 29 -10.47 -22.96 16.02
N SER A 30 -10.61 -24.18 15.50
CA SER A 30 -9.54 -24.83 14.74
C SER A 30 -9.44 -24.18 13.36
N LEU A 31 -8.35 -23.42 13.12
CA LEU A 31 -8.08 -22.75 11.86
C LEU A 31 -7.02 -23.52 11.05
N PRO A 32 -7.22 -23.69 9.72
CA PRO A 32 -6.19 -24.27 8.87
C PRO A 32 -5.00 -23.32 8.73
N THR A 33 -3.81 -23.90 8.53
CA THR A 33 -2.59 -23.13 8.25
C THR A 33 -2.43 -22.95 6.74
N LYS A 34 -2.21 -21.71 6.29
CA LYS A 34 -1.88 -21.36 4.90
C LYS A 34 -0.46 -20.77 4.89
N GLN A 35 0.38 -21.23 3.96
CA GLN A 35 1.78 -20.78 3.85
C GLN A 35 2.09 -20.06 2.53
N ASP A 36 1.39 -20.38 1.45
CA ASP A 36 1.64 -19.74 0.15
C ASP A 36 0.88 -18.42 0.01
N ASP A 37 1.17 -17.69 -1.06
CA ASP A 37 0.50 -16.43 -1.38
C ASP A 37 -0.94 -16.63 -1.92
N PHE A 38 -1.59 -15.51 -2.23
CA PHE A 38 -2.93 -15.43 -2.81
C PHE A 38 -2.90 -15.02 -4.30
N PHE A 39 -1.78 -15.25 -5.00
CA PHE A 39 -1.64 -14.89 -6.41
C PHE A 39 -1.74 -16.11 -7.33
N PRO A 40 -2.31 -15.96 -8.55
CA PRO A 40 -3.01 -14.79 -9.08
C PRO A 40 -4.46 -14.66 -8.57
N TYR A 41 -4.92 -13.41 -8.36
CA TYR A 41 -6.32 -13.14 -8.02
C TYR A 41 -7.22 -13.26 -9.26
N ALA A 42 -8.40 -13.86 -9.08
CA ALA A 42 -9.43 -13.95 -10.10
C ALA A 42 -10.80 -13.66 -9.49
N SER A 43 -11.57 -12.76 -10.12
CA SER A 43 -12.97 -12.50 -9.73
C SER A 43 -13.91 -13.58 -10.26
N ASP A 44 -13.61 -14.11 -11.44
CA ASP A 44 -14.39 -15.12 -12.18
C ASP A 44 -13.46 -16.19 -12.76
N PRO A 45 -13.96 -17.37 -13.16
CA PRO A 45 -13.13 -18.49 -13.64
C PRO A 45 -12.19 -18.15 -14.81
N THR A 46 -12.50 -17.09 -15.58
CA THR A 46 -11.70 -16.62 -16.72
C THR A 46 -11.17 -15.20 -16.54
N ALA A 47 -11.43 -14.54 -15.40
CA ALA A 47 -11.08 -13.13 -15.17
C ALA A 47 -9.92 -13.01 -14.18
N TYR A 48 -8.72 -13.36 -14.65
CA TYR A 48 -7.50 -13.27 -13.87
C TYR A 48 -6.90 -11.87 -13.93
N TRP A 49 -6.60 -11.29 -12.77
CA TRP A 49 -6.05 -9.94 -12.64
C TRP A 49 -4.53 -9.97 -12.75
N THR A 50 -4.02 -10.49 -13.87
CA THR A 50 -2.57 -10.58 -14.12
C THR A 50 -2.05 -9.46 -15.01
N GLY A 51 -2.95 -8.72 -15.69
CA GLY A 51 -2.57 -7.61 -16.57
C GLY A 51 -1.87 -6.47 -15.83
N TYR A 52 -2.29 -6.19 -14.59
CA TYR A 52 -1.68 -5.14 -13.79
C TYR A 52 -0.23 -5.44 -13.41
N PHE A 53 0.29 -6.68 -13.58
CA PHE A 53 1.71 -6.94 -13.38
C PHE A 53 2.57 -6.18 -14.40
N THR A 54 2.06 -5.97 -15.61
CA THR A 54 2.81 -5.34 -16.72
C THR A 54 2.29 -3.96 -17.14
N SER A 55 1.08 -3.55 -16.72
CA SER A 55 0.55 -2.20 -17.00
C SER A 55 1.53 -1.09 -16.61
N ARG A 56 1.62 -0.03 -17.44
CA ARG A 56 2.46 1.17 -17.20
C ARG A 56 3.90 0.84 -16.74
N PRO A 57 4.69 0.15 -17.59
CA PRO A 57 6.03 -0.34 -17.21
C PRO A 57 7.01 0.79 -16.83
N THR A 58 6.88 1.97 -17.46
CA THR A 58 7.70 3.16 -17.18
C THR A 58 7.57 3.62 -15.72
N VAL A 59 6.34 3.68 -15.19
CA VAL A 59 6.06 4.09 -13.81
C VAL A 59 6.71 3.11 -12.82
N LYS A 60 6.54 1.80 -13.05
CA LYS A 60 7.14 0.74 -12.24
C LYS A 60 8.66 0.75 -12.28
N TYR A 61 9.24 1.08 -13.43
CA TYR A 61 10.68 1.25 -13.56
C TYR A 61 11.17 2.41 -12.67
N PHE A 62 10.52 3.56 -12.73
CA PHE A 62 10.90 4.73 -11.93
C PHE A 62 10.71 4.52 -10.43
N GLU A 63 9.70 3.77 -9.99
CA GLU A 63 9.56 3.40 -8.57
C GLU A 63 10.73 2.57 -8.05
N ARG A 64 11.20 1.61 -8.84
CA ARG A 64 12.37 0.78 -8.49
C ARG A 64 13.63 1.63 -8.43
N LEU A 65 13.82 2.51 -9.41
CA LEU A 65 14.94 3.44 -9.48
C LEU A 65 14.94 4.41 -8.28
N GLY A 66 13.81 5.06 -8.00
CA GLY A 66 13.66 5.97 -6.86
C GLY A 66 13.87 5.27 -5.51
N ASN A 67 13.36 4.05 -5.35
CA ASN A 67 13.59 3.24 -4.15
C ASN A 67 15.07 2.90 -3.96
N ASN A 68 15.82 2.60 -5.03
CA ASN A 68 17.26 2.37 -4.94
C ASN A 68 18.01 3.62 -4.45
N TYR A 69 17.70 4.79 -5.01
CA TYR A 69 18.30 6.06 -4.56
C TYR A 69 18.01 6.34 -3.09
N LEU A 70 16.76 6.16 -2.64
CA LEU A 70 16.38 6.35 -1.24
C LEU A 70 17.14 5.40 -0.29
N GLN A 71 17.36 4.16 -0.71
CA GLN A 71 18.12 3.20 0.08
C GLN A 71 19.61 3.57 0.19
N VAL A 72 20.23 4.03 -0.91
CA VAL A 72 21.63 4.49 -0.90
C VAL A 72 21.77 5.73 -0.03
N TYR A 73 20.91 6.73 -0.22
CA TYR A 73 20.91 7.96 0.56
C TYR A 73 20.68 7.71 2.05
N GLY A 74 19.70 6.86 2.39
CA GLY A 74 19.43 6.50 3.77
C GLY A 74 20.63 5.81 4.43
N ARG A 75 21.34 4.94 3.70
CA ARG A 75 22.55 4.27 4.22
C ARG A 75 23.73 5.20 4.35
N SER A 76 23.98 6.09 3.38
CA SER A 76 25.08 7.06 3.45
C SER A 76 24.86 8.08 4.56
N ALA A 77 23.65 8.60 4.71
CA ALA A 77 23.31 9.55 5.78
C ALA A 77 23.48 8.93 7.19
N LEU A 78 23.18 7.63 7.35
CA LEU A 78 23.43 6.90 8.60
C LEU A 78 24.92 6.65 8.85
N ALA A 79 25.71 6.41 7.81
CA ALA A 79 27.16 6.19 7.93
C ALA A 79 27.93 7.48 8.26
N ASP A 80 27.52 8.61 7.67
CA ASP A 80 28.22 9.89 7.80
C ASP A 80 27.74 10.73 8.99
N GLY A 81 26.74 10.27 9.76
CA GLY A 81 26.13 11.04 10.86
C GLY A 81 25.44 12.35 10.42
N ALA A 82 25.34 12.60 9.12
CA ALA A 82 25.00 13.89 8.52
C ALA A 82 23.51 14.26 8.57
N LEU A 83 22.66 13.44 9.21
CA LEU A 83 21.22 13.71 9.30
C LEU A 83 20.90 14.96 10.16
N THR A 84 21.81 15.38 11.04
CA THR A 84 21.63 16.54 11.93
C THR A 84 22.06 17.87 11.30
N ASP A 85 22.94 17.85 10.29
CA ASP A 85 23.66 19.05 9.84
C ASP A 85 23.23 19.50 8.42
N ALA A 86 22.28 18.80 7.80
CA ALA A 86 21.75 19.19 6.51
C ALA A 86 20.92 20.48 6.62
N PRO A 87 21.12 21.48 5.75
CA PRO A 87 20.29 22.68 5.74
C PRO A 87 18.82 22.31 5.50
N ALA A 88 17.90 23.05 6.12
CA ALA A 88 16.46 22.77 6.09
C ALA A 88 15.89 22.63 4.66
N SER A 89 16.52 23.24 3.65
CA SER A 89 16.17 23.11 2.24
C SER A 89 16.39 21.70 1.69
N LEU A 90 17.54 21.06 1.99
CA LEU A 90 17.84 19.70 1.56
C LEU A 90 16.88 18.68 2.20
N TYR A 91 16.54 18.87 3.47
CA TYR A 91 15.58 18.02 4.16
C TYR A 91 14.16 18.13 3.57
N ARG A 92 13.75 19.32 3.12
CA ARG A 92 12.46 19.51 2.44
C ARG A 92 12.40 18.79 1.09
N ILE A 93 13.47 18.89 0.30
CA ILE A 93 13.59 18.19 -0.99
C ILE A 93 13.59 16.68 -0.77
N ALA A 94 14.37 16.17 0.20
CA ALA A 94 14.40 14.75 0.53
C ALA A 94 13.03 14.23 1.01
N ARG A 95 12.31 15.02 1.83
CA ARG A 95 10.96 14.67 2.29
C ARG A 95 9.95 14.69 1.13
N GLN A 96 10.03 15.67 0.23
CA GLN A 96 9.16 15.75 -0.94
C GLN A 96 9.40 14.57 -1.90
N PHE A 97 10.67 14.25 -2.16
CA PHE A 97 11.05 13.10 -2.97
C PHE A 97 10.58 11.78 -2.33
N THR A 98 10.83 11.59 -1.03
CA THR A 98 10.34 10.40 -0.29
C THR A 98 8.81 10.33 -0.31
N GLY A 99 8.13 11.46 -0.14
CA GLY A 99 6.67 11.57 -0.22
C GLY A 99 6.12 11.18 -1.59
N SER A 100 6.78 11.60 -2.68
CA SER A 100 6.38 11.22 -4.05
C SER A 100 6.55 9.72 -4.32
N VAL A 101 7.65 9.11 -3.85
CA VAL A 101 7.93 7.67 -4.03
C VAL A 101 7.01 6.80 -3.16
N LEU A 102 6.65 7.28 -1.96
CA LEU A 102 5.67 6.59 -1.10
C LEU A 102 4.24 6.80 -1.59
N GLY A 103 3.92 7.98 -2.12
CA GLY A 103 2.63 8.31 -2.69
C GLY A 103 2.28 7.42 -3.89
N SER A 104 3.25 7.04 -4.72
CA SER A 104 2.98 6.09 -5.81
C SER A 104 2.78 4.64 -5.37
N ARG A 105 2.92 4.31 -4.08
CA ARG A 105 2.65 2.95 -3.57
C ARG A 105 1.18 2.70 -3.23
N VAL A 106 0.30 3.67 -3.46
CA VAL A 106 -1.14 3.40 -3.45
C VAL A 106 -1.43 2.32 -4.50
N LEU A 107 -2.37 1.42 -4.20
CA LEU A 107 -2.58 0.20 -4.97
C LEU A 107 -2.85 0.48 -6.46
N ASP A 108 -3.73 1.43 -6.74
CA ASP A 108 -4.10 1.87 -8.09
C ASP A 108 -2.92 2.50 -8.86
N CYS A 109 -2.12 3.34 -8.20
CA CYS A 109 -0.87 3.87 -8.75
C CYS A 109 0.09 2.76 -9.19
N THR A 110 0.32 1.78 -8.30
CA THR A 110 1.31 0.70 -8.53
C THR A 110 0.81 -0.35 -9.52
N THR A 111 -0.50 -0.65 -9.51
CA THR A 111 -1.12 -1.57 -10.47
C THR A 111 -1.22 -0.93 -11.86
N GLY A 112 -1.22 0.41 -11.92
CA GLY A 112 -1.33 1.17 -13.15
C GLY A 112 -2.76 1.29 -13.67
N ASP A 113 -3.74 1.02 -12.80
CA ASP A 113 -5.16 1.02 -13.12
C ASP A 113 -5.80 2.41 -12.94
N GLU A 114 -5.04 3.43 -12.52
CA GLU A 114 -5.53 4.81 -12.47
C GLU A 114 -5.77 5.42 -13.86
N ARG A 115 -6.60 6.46 -13.85
CA ARG A 115 -6.85 7.33 -15.00
C ARG A 115 -5.57 8.02 -15.46
N THR A 116 -5.46 8.28 -16.75
CA THR A 116 -4.31 8.95 -17.36
C THR A 116 -4.01 10.31 -16.73
N GLU A 117 -5.04 11.10 -16.39
CA GLU A 117 -4.85 12.41 -15.75
C GLU A 117 -4.16 12.30 -14.38
N ALA A 118 -4.55 11.33 -13.55
CA ALA A 118 -3.92 11.08 -12.26
C ALA A 118 -2.45 10.63 -12.43
N MET A 119 -2.19 9.85 -13.48
CA MET A 119 -0.86 9.38 -13.82
C MET A 119 0.05 10.50 -14.34
N ASP A 120 -0.47 11.39 -15.18
CA ASP A 120 0.25 12.57 -15.66
C ASP A 120 0.59 13.51 -14.49
N ASP A 121 -0.30 13.62 -13.50
CA ASP A 121 -0.05 14.37 -12.27
C ASP A 121 1.09 13.75 -11.43
N LEU A 122 1.14 12.43 -11.30
CA LEU A 122 2.24 11.74 -10.62
C LEU A 122 3.58 11.93 -11.34
N GLU A 123 3.58 11.87 -12.68
CA GLU A 123 4.78 12.15 -13.48
C GLU A 123 5.23 13.60 -13.31
N ARG A 124 4.29 14.54 -13.26
CA ARG A 124 4.57 15.96 -13.01
C ARG A 124 5.10 16.23 -11.60
N ASP A 125 4.61 15.53 -10.58
CA ASP A 125 5.11 15.66 -9.21
C ASP A 125 6.51 15.08 -9.05
N ARG A 126 6.86 14.05 -9.83
CA ARG A 126 8.22 13.51 -9.90
C ARG A 126 9.19 14.41 -10.68
N GLY A 127 8.73 15.06 -11.76
CA GLY A 127 9.55 15.97 -12.58
C GLY A 127 9.88 17.31 -11.91
N ARG A 128 9.30 17.59 -10.74
CA ARG A 128 9.52 18.81 -9.95
C ARG A 128 10.61 18.67 -8.86
N GLY A 129 11.37 17.57 -8.88
CA GLY A 129 12.47 17.28 -7.95
C GLY A 129 13.79 17.94 -8.33
#